data_AF-A0A3A4NLS1-F1
#
_entry.id   AF-A0A3A4NLS1-F1
#
_cell.length_a   1.000
_cell.length_b   1.000
_cell.length_c   1.000
_cell.angle_alpha   90.00
_cell.angle_beta   90.00
_cell.angle_gamma   90.00
#
_symmetry.space_group_name_H-M   'P 1'
#
loop_
_entity.id
_entity.type
_entity.pdbx_description
1 polymer ?
#
loop_
_entity_poly.entity_id
_entity_poly.type
_entity_poly.pdbx_seq_one_letter_code
_entity_poly.pdbx_strand_id
1 'polypeptide(L)'
;MGLKSPHILLAASNTLQMLENIKQILNQDALNAVQVEIDKNVIELFSLGEAHYLFAKQTDKRYWRQRISRFYYGVYNIRRSIQLHFSGVYTTDISDHKKIDVLPDQFPNASQYRQRLKDLREDRNLADYDHTASENDLLFTQDKWEFLVSAFLADARDFLKGRGITL
;
A
#
# COMPACT_ATOMS: atom_id res chain seq x y z
N MET A 1 -40.46 -1.57 3.48
CA MET A 1 -39.04 -1.95 3.40
C MET A 1 -38.61 -1.81 1.95
N GLY A 2 -37.90 -0.73 1.61
CA GLY A 2 -37.46 -0.48 0.24
C GLY A 2 -36.25 -1.36 -0.11
N LEU A 3 -36.32 -2.06 -1.24
CA LEU A 3 -35.17 -2.70 -1.85
C LEU A 3 -34.10 -1.61 -2.13
N LYS A 4 -33.03 -1.60 -1.35
CA LYS A 4 -31.81 -0.85 -1.70
C LYS A 4 -31.13 -1.67 -2.80
N SER A 5 -31.43 -1.36 -4.06
CA SER A 5 -30.76 -2.00 -5.18
C SER A 5 -29.24 -1.83 -5.05
N PRO A 6 -28.44 -2.91 -5.13
CA PRO A 6 -27.00 -2.79 -5.20
C PRO A 6 -26.66 -2.10 -6.52
N HIS A 7 -26.40 -0.80 -6.48
CA HIS A 7 -25.89 -0.09 -7.64
C HIS A 7 -24.44 -0.53 -7.86
N ILE A 8 -24.22 -1.42 -8.83
CA ILE A 8 -22.90 -1.87 -9.29
C ILE A 8 -21.95 -0.67 -9.50
N LEU A 9 -22.47 0.45 -9.98
CA LEU A 9 -21.73 1.70 -10.22
C LEU A 9 -21.22 2.39 -8.95
N LEU A 10 -21.81 2.13 -7.78
CA LEU A 10 -21.37 2.71 -6.49
C LEU A 10 -20.27 1.88 -5.80
N ALA A 11 -19.94 0.70 -6.33
CA ALA A 11 -18.90 -0.18 -5.78
C ALA A 11 -17.57 -0.10 -6.57
N ALA A 12 -17.44 0.81 -7.55
CA ALA A 12 -16.26 0.88 -8.40
C ALA A 12 -14.94 1.15 -7.63
N SER A 13 -15.01 1.77 -6.46
CA SER A 13 -13.86 2.01 -5.58
C SER A 13 -13.60 0.87 -4.57
N ASN A 14 -14.44 -0.18 -4.56
CA ASN A 14 -14.30 -1.34 -3.70
C ASN A 14 -14.59 -2.64 -4.47
N THR A 15 -13.54 -3.33 -4.89
CA THR A 15 -13.64 -4.53 -5.74
C THR A 15 -14.36 -5.69 -5.06
N LEU A 16 -14.23 -5.84 -3.73
CA LEU A 16 -14.93 -6.88 -2.98
C LEU A 16 -16.43 -6.57 -2.87
N GLN A 17 -16.81 -5.32 -2.63
CA GLN A 17 -18.22 -4.91 -2.65
C GLN A 17 -18.81 -5.06 -4.05
N MET A 18 -18.03 -4.80 -5.10
CA MET A 18 -18.45 -5.03 -6.48
C MET A 18 -18.73 -6.51 -6.73
N LEU A 19 -17.81 -7.40 -6.34
CA LEU A 19 -18.01 -8.86 -6.42
C LEU A 19 -19.28 -9.30 -5.70
N GLU A 20 -19.49 -8.82 -4.48
CA GLU A 20 -20.69 -9.12 -3.69
C GLU A 20 -21.99 -8.67 -4.38
N ASN A 21 -21.95 -7.53 -5.09
CA ASN A 21 -23.11 -7.02 -5.81
C ASN A 21 -23.43 -7.83 -7.09
N ILE A 22 -22.41 -8.39 -7.75
CA ILE A 22 -22.58 -9.09 -9.04
C ILE A 22 -22.68 -10.61 -8.90
N LYS A 23 -22.45 -11.18 -7.70
CA LYS A 23 -22.44 -12.64 -7.48
C LYS A 23 -23.76 -13.37 -7.77
N GLN A 24 -24.89 -12.65 -7.76
CA GLN A 24 -26.20 -13.20 -8.10
C GLN A 24 -26.51 -13.11 -9.60
N ILE A 25 -25.67 -12.40 -10.37
CA ILE A 25 -25.85 -12.14 -11.80
C ILE A 25 -24.87 -12.99 -12.62
N LEU A 26 -23.63 -13.11 -12.14
CA LEU A 26 -22.56 -13.85 -12.81
C LEU A 26 -22.46 -15.29 -12.30
N ASN A 27 -22.03 -16.20 -13.17
CA ASN A 27 -21.69 -17.56 -12.76
C ASN A 27 -20.33 -17.60 -12.01
N GLN A 28 -20.03 -18.73 -11.38
CA GLN A 28 -18.82 -18.88 -10.57
C GLN A 28 -17.54 -18.67 -11.37
N ASP A 29 -17.48 -19.11 -12.63
CA ASP A 29 -16.30 -18.95 -13.49
C ASP A 29 -15.99 -17.47 -13.74
N ALA A 30 -17.01 -16.66 -14.01
CA ALA A 30 -16.84 -15.23 -14.20
C ALA A 30 -16.42 -14.51 -12.90
N LEU A 31 -16.99 -14.90 -11.75
CA LEU A 31 -16.56 -14.36 -10.46
C LEU A 31 -15.10 -14.70 -10.14
N ASN A 32 -14.69 -15.94 -10.43
CA ASN A 32 -13.31 -16.38 -10.27
C ASN A 32 -12.37 -15.58 -11.18
N ALA A 33 -12.75 -15.31 -12.43
CA ALA A 33 -11.96 -14.50 -13.35
C ALA A 33 -11.74 -13.07 -12.80
N VAL A 34 -12.77 -12.45 -12.22
CA VAL A 34 -12.62 -11.14 -11.57
C VAL A 34 -11.69 -11.22 -10.35
N GLN A 35 -11.81 -12.25 -9.52
CA GLN A 35 -10.92 -12.43 -8.37
C GLN A 35 -9.45 -12.60 -8.81
N VAL A 36 -9.19 -13.38 -9.86
CA VAL A 36 -7.84 -13.54 -10.44
C VAL A 36 -7.25 -12.20 -10.86
N GLU A 37 -8.02 -11.33 -11.51
CA GLU A 37 -7.54 -9.99 -11.88
C GLU A 37 -7.30 -9.10 -10.65
N ILE A 38 -8.11 -9.20 -9.60
CA ILE A 38 -7.85 -8.48 -8.34
C ILE A 38 -6.52 -8.95 -7.73
N ASP A 39 -6.32 -10.26 -7.62
CA ASP A 39 -5.09 -10.82 -7.04
C ASP A 39 -3.85 -10.46 -7.86
N LYS A 40 -3.97 -10.43 -9.19
CA LYS A 40 -2.93 -9.94 -10.09
C LYS A 40 -2.57 -8.47 -9.80
N ASN A 41 -3.56 -7.59 -9.63
CA ASN A 41 -3.32 -6.18 -9.30
C ASN A 41 -2.68 -6.00 -7.91
N VAL A 42 -3.04 -6.86 -6.95
CA VAL A 42 -2.38 -6.91 -5.63
C VAL A 42 -0.89 -7.23 -5.81
N ILE A 43 -0.55 -8.27 -6.59
CA ILE A 43 0.84 -8.67 -6.86
C ILE A 43 1.62 -7.55 -7.57
N GLU A 44 1.01 -6.89 -8.55
CA GLU A 44 1.65 -5.79 -9.30
C GLU A 44 1.93 -4.58 -8.40
N LEU A 45 0.98 -4.20 -7.53
CA LEU A 45 1.20 -3.14 -6.53
C LEU A 45 2.31 -3.49 -5.54
N PHE A 46 2.34 -4.73 -5.06
CA PHE A 46 3.39 -5.20 -4.18
C PHE A 46 4.76 -5.11 -4.87
N SER A 47 4.86 -5.64 -6.09
CA SER A 47 6.08 -5.64 -6.90
C SER A 47 6.59 -4.23 -7.19
N LEU A 48 5.69 -3.28 -7.46
CA LEU A 48 6.05 -1.86 -7.62
C LEU A 48 6.64 -1.28 -6.33
N GLY A 49 6.07 -1.62 -5.17
CA GLY A 49 6.61 -1.21 -3.89
C GLY A 49 8.00 -1.80 -3.61
N GLU A 50 8.22 -3.06 -3.96
CA GLU A 50 9.55 -3.69 -3.88
C GLU A 50 10.56 -3.00 -4.79
N ALA A 51 10.19 -2.68 -6.03
CA ALA A 51 11.05 -1.99 -6.97
C ALA A 51 11.51 -0.63 -6.41
N HIS A 52 10.61 0.12 -5.78
CA HIS A 52 10.95 1.37 -5.09
C HIS A 52 11.91 1.16 -3.91
N TYR A 53 11.66 0.15 -3.08
CA TYR A 53 12.55 -0.19 -1.96
C TYR A 53 13.96 -0.58 -2.45
N LEU A 54 14.05 -1.45 -3.46
CA LEU A 54 15.33 -1.87 -4.04
C LEU A 54 16.08 -0.70 -4.64
N PHE A 55 15.39 0.19 -5.38
CA PHE A 55 15.98 1.42 -5.90
C PHE A 55 16.55 2.29 -4.77
N ALA A 56 15.78 2.51 -3.70
CA ALA A 56 16.22 3.30 -2.56
C ALA A 56 17.48 2.69 -1.92
N LYS A 57 17.46 1.37 -1.69
CA LYS A 57 18.58 0.64 -1.08
C LYS A 57 19.86 0.72 -1.91
N GLN A 58 19.76 0.65 -3.23
CA GLN A 58 20.88 0.72 -4.17
C GLN A 58 21.41 2.14 -4.40
N THR A 59 20.60 3.17 -4.11
CA THR A 59 21.00 4.56 -4.25
C THR A 59 22.06 4.91 -3.20
N ASP A 60 23.11 5.67 -3.56
CA ASP A 60 24.13 6.13 -2.61
C ASP A 60 23.51 7.02 -1.51
N LYS A 61 23.95 6.86 -0.26
CA LYS A 61 23.42 7.59 0.91
C LYS A 61 23.53 9.12 0.77
N ARG A 62 24.46 9.63 -0.03
CA ARG A 62 24.57 11.08 -0.32
C ARG A 62 23.34 11.62 -1.02
N TYR A 63 22.59 10.79 -1.75
CA TYR A 63 21.31 11.14 -2.36
C TYR A 63 20.13 10.85 -1.42
N TRP A 64 20.24 11.28 -0.16
CA TRP A 64 19.28 10.99 0.91
C TRP A 64 17.85 11.33 0.51
N ARG A 65 17.62 12.45 -0.20
CA ARG A 65 16.29 12.86 -0.66
C ARG A 65 15.63 11.79 -1.53
N GLN A 66 16.36 11.27 -2.50
CA GLN A 66 15.87 10.21 -3.40
C GLN A 66 15.61 8.93 -2.62
N ARG A 67 16.48 8.58 -1.66
CA ARG A 67 16.31 7.40 -0.81
C ARG A 67 15.05 7.47 0.03
N ILE A 68 14.85 8.56 0.78
CA ILE A 68 13.66 8.76 1.62
C ILE A 68 12.37 8.77 0.78
N SER A 69 12.38 9.49 -0.34
CA SER A 69 11.25 9.53 -1.27
C SER A 69 10.88 8.12 -1.74
N ARG A 70 11.88 7.33 -2.16
CA ARG A 70 11.66 5.98 -2.68
C ARG A 70 11.28 4.97 -1.60
N PHE A 71 11.80 5.09 -0.38
CA PHE A 71 11.30 4.32 0.77
C PHE A 71 9.82 4.56 1.02
N TYR A 72 9.36 5.81 1.01
CA TYR A 72 7.96 6.16 1.15
C TYR A 72 7.09 5.57 0.02
N TYR A 73 7.49 5.73 -1.24
CA TYR A 73 6.74 5.17 -2.37
C TYR A 73 6.72 3.63 -2.34
N GLY A 74 7.75 2.99 -1.79
CA GLY A 74 7.77 1.55 -1.53
C GLY A 74 6.66 1.11 -0.59
N VAL A 75 6.64 1.66 0.62
CA VAL A 75 5.61 1.33 1.62
C VAL A 75 4.21 1.74 1.19
N TYR A 76 4.07 2.84 0.44
CA TYR A 76 2.77 3.30 -0.07
C TYR A 76 2.14 2.28 -1.01
N ASN A 77 2.89 1.78 -2.00
CA ASN A 77 2.36 0.79 -2.94
C ASN A 77 2.08 -0.56 -2.27
N ILE A 78 2.93 -1.00 -1.33
CA ILE A 78 2.68 -2.21 -0.53
C ILE A 78 1.42 -2.04 0.34
N ARG A 79 1.20 -0.87 0.98
CA ARG A 79 -0.03 -0.58 1.72
C ARG A 79 -1.25 -0.67 0.82
N ARG A 80 -1.19 -0.15 -0.41
CA ARG A 80 -2.30 -0.24 -1.38
C ARG A 80 -2.57 -1.69 -1.78
N SER A 81 -1.53 -2.50 -1.98
CA SER A 81 -1.66 -3.95 -2.19
C SER A 81 -2.43 -4.62 -1.04
N ILE A 82 -2.04 -4.35 0.20
CA ILE A 82 -2.73 -4.87 1.40
C ILE A 82 -4.20 -4.44 1.41
N GLN A 83 -4.48 -3.16 1.15
CA GLN A 83 -5.83 -2.62 1.22
C GLN A 83 -6.75 -3.16 0.13
N LEU A 84 -6.25 -3.28 -1.10
CA LEU A 84 -6.99 -3.86 -2.22
C LEU A 84 -7.37 -5.31 -1.91
N HIS A 85 -6.43 -6.10 -1.41
CA HIS A 85 -6.71 -7.49 -1.06
C HIS A 85 -7.66 -7.63 0.14
N PHE A 86 -7.41 -6.89 1.22
CA PHE A 86 -8.12 -7.09 2.49
C PHE A 86 -9.52 -6.48 2.50
N SER A 87 -9.68 -5.30 1.90
CA SER A 87 -10.91 -4.50 1.99
C SER A 87 -11.57 -4.25 0.64
N GLY A 88 -10.91 -4.60 -0.47
CA GLY A 88 -11.33 -4.25 -1.82
C GLY A 88 -11.10 -2.78 -2.19
N VAL A 89 -10.76 -1.93 -1.23
CA VAL A 89 -10.66 -0.48 -1.45
C VAL A 89 -9.46 -0.16 -2.33
N TYR A 90 -9.73 0.54 -3.43
CA TYR A 90 -8.74 1.10 -4.31
C TYR A 90 -9.17 2.50 -4.74
N THR A 91 -8.21 3.42 -4.78
CA THR A 91 -8.45 4.80 -5.20
C THR A 91 -7.26 5.31 -6.01
N THR A 92 -7.57 6.15 -7.00
CA THR A 92 -6.62 6.92 -7.80
C THR A 92 -6.59 8.39 -7.39
N ASP A 93 -7.34 8.77 -6.34
CA ASP A 93 -7.34 10.11 -5.79
C ASP A 93 -5.95 10.43 -5.24
N ILE A 94 -5.40 11.57 -5.69
CA ILE A 94 -4.08 12.03 -5.28
C ILE A 94 -3.96 12.17 -3.77
N SER A 95 -5.05 12.43 -3.04
CA SER A 95 -5.06 12.60 -1.59
C SER A 95 -4.91 11.29 -0.79
N ASP A 96 -5.02 10.12 -1.43
CA ASP A 96 -4.92 8.81 -0.75
C ASP A 96 -3.58 8.59 -0.02
N HIS A 97 -2.52 9.20 -0.54
CA HIS A 97 -1.19 9.15 0.07
C HIS A 97 -1.16 9.71 1.51
N LYS A 98 -2.18 10.51 1.90
CA LYS A 98 -2.36 11.01 3.28
C LYS A 98 -2.82 9.94 4.27
N LYS A 99 -3.41 8.85 3.78
CA LYS A 99 -3.97 7.76 4.60
C LYS A 99 -2.97 6.63 4.83
N ILE A 100 -1.67 6.89 4.72
CA ILE A 100 -0.60 5.86 4.70
C ILE A 100 -0.66 4.92 5.93
N ASP A 101 -1.27 5.38 7.01
CA ASP A 101 -1.49 4.69 8.27
C ASP A 101 -2.70 3.75 8.31
N VAL A 102 -3.50 3.67 7.25
CA VAL A 102 -4.64 2.74 7.19
C VAL A 102 -4.13 1.34 6.90
N LEU A 103 -4.08 0.50 7.94
CA LEU A 103 -3.70 -0.91 7.91
C LEU A 103 -4.78 -1.77 8.57
N PRO A 104 -5.00 -3.01 8.12
CA PRO A 104 -5.88 -3.97 8.80
C PRO A 104 -5.50 -4.15 10.27
N ASP A 105 -6.47 -4.35 11.16
CA ASP A 105 -6.19 -4.60 12.58
C ASP A 105 -5.46 -5.92 12.82
N GLN A 106 -5.62 -6.89 11.92
CA GLN A 106 -4.89 -8.16 11.95
C GLN A 106 -3.49 -8.06 11.34
N PHE A 107 -3.06 -6.88 10.89
CA PHE A 107 -1.72 -6.70 10.34
C PHE A 107 -0.68 -6.75 11.46
N PRO A 108 0.42 -7.50 11.32
CA PRO A 108 1.46 -7.58 12.35
C PRO A 108 2.02 -6.19 12.66
N ASN A 109 2.23 -5.90 13.94
CA ASN A 109 2.77 -4.62 14.42
C ASN A 109 2.00 -3.39 13.90
N ALA A 110 0.70 -3.52 13.55
CA ALA A 110 -0.08 -2.45 12.92
C ALA A 110 0.09 -1.11 13.64
N SER A 111 -0.12 -1.05 14.95
CA SER A 111 0.01 0.19 15.74
C SER A 111 1.34 0.91 15.55
N GLN A 112 2.45 0.16 15.55
CA GLN A 112 3.79 0.72 15.30
C GLN A 112 3.90 1.27 13.88
N TYR A 113 3.48 0.50 12.88
CA TYR A 113 3.55 0.94 11.48
C TYR A 113 2.65 2.15 11.22
N ARG A 114 1.44 2.22 11.79
CA ARG A 114 0.54 3.37 11.61
C ARG A 114 1.22 4.68 11.99
N GLN A 115 1.95 4.71 13.10
CA GLN A 115 2.71 5.89 13.51
C GLN A 115 3.92 6.11 12.60
N ARG A 116 4.76 5.08 12.41
CA ARG A 116 6.03 5.23 11.70
C ARG A 116 5.87 5.58 10.22
N LEU A 117 4.81 5.12 9.57
CA LEU A 117 4.52 5.46 8.19
C LEU A 117 4.07 6.92 8.02
N LYS A 118 3.44 7.53 9.04
CA LYS A 118 3.18 8.98 9.06
C LYS A 118 4.47 9.76 9.18
N ASP A 119 5.34 9.36 10.11
CA ASP A 119 6.65 9.98 10.30
C ASP A 119 7.46 9.93 8.98
N LEU A 120 7.49 8.77 8.29
CA LEU A 120 8.16 8.63 6.98
C LEU A 120 7.53 9.51 5.89
N ARG A 121 6.21 9.73 5.93
CA ARG A 121 5.55 10.66 5.01
C ARG A 121 6.02 12.09 5.23
N GLU A 122 6.22 12.51 6.47
CA GLU A 122 6.73 13.85 6.78
C GLU A 122 8.17 14.01 6.30
N ASP A 123 9.04 13.02 6.55
CA ASP A 123 10.40 13.00 6.02
C ASP A 123 10.42 12.99 4.47
N ARG A 124 9.46 12.31 3.83
CA ARG A 124 9.29 12.39 2.37
C ARG A 124 8.89 13.78 1.91
N ASN A 125 7.97 14.45 2.60
CA ASN A 125 7.57 15.82 2.26
C ASN A 125 8.78 16.77 2.35
N LEU A 126 9.58 16.63 3.41
CA LEU A 126 10.84 17.37 3.58
C LEU A 126 11.81 17.09 2.42
N ALA A 127 12.01 15.81 2.10
CA ALA A 127 12.91 15.36 1.03
C ALA A 127 12.50 15.87 -0.36
N ASP A 128 11.20 15.86 -0.68
CA ASP A 128 10.68 16.18 -2.01
C ASP A 128 10.46 17.69 -2.23
N TYR A 129 10.07 18.43 -1.19
CA TYR A 129 9.55 19.79 -1.35
C TYR A 129 10.35 20.90 -0.64
N ASP A 130 11.09 20.58 0.43
CA ASP A 130 11.89 21.60 1.12
C ASP A 130 13.32 21.60 0.58
N HIS A 131 13.66 22.55 -0.29
CA HIS A 131 15.00 22.66 -0.88
C HIS A 131 16.08 23.18 0.07
N THR A 132 15.70 23.68 1.25
CA THR A 132 16.63 24.17 2.28
C THR A 132 17.03 23.09 3.29
N ALA A 133 16.24 22.03 3.38
CA ALA A 133 16.50 20.91 4.27
C ALA A 133 17.81 20.17 3.98
N SER A 134 18.37 19.58 5.02
CA SER A 134 19.53 18.71 5.04
C SER A 134 19.15 17.33 5.58
N GLU A 135 20.04 16.35 5.46
CA GLU A 135 19.81 15.00 6.00
C GLU A 135 19.60 15.02 7.52
N ASN A 136 20.20 15.98 8.23
CA ASN A 136 20.09 16.07 9.69
C ASN A 136 18.70 16.53 10.16
N ASP A 137 17.87 17.04 9.25
CA ASP A 137 16.51 17.50 9.54
C ASP A 137 15.48 16.35 9.50
N LEU A 138 15.91 15.15 9.09
CA LEU A 138 15.07 13.95 9.11
C LEU A 138 14.69 13.55 10.54
N LEU A 139 13.44 13.13 10.72
CA LEU A 139 12.94 12.55 11.98
C LEU A 139 13.72 11.28 12.36
N PHE A 140 14.09 10.49 11.35
CA PHE A 140 14.94 9.30 11.54
C PHE A 140 16.02 9.19 10.46
N THR A 141 17.14 8.58 10.82
CA THR A 141 18.24 8.35 9.88
C THR A 141 17.83 7.43 8.73
N GLN A 142 18.52 7.55 7.60
CA GLN A 142 18.29 6.68 6.43
C GLN A 142 18.33 5.19 6.77
N ASP A 143 19.21 4.78 7.69
CA ASP A 143 19.34 3.38 8.13
C ASP A 143 18.14 2.90 8.96
N LYS A 144 17.59 3.79 9.81
CA LYS A 144 16.37 3.47 10.56
C LYS A 144 15.17 3.33 9.62
N TRP A 145 15.11 4.16 8.58
CA TRP A 145 14.08 4.00 7.55
C TRP A 145 14.25 2.74 6.73
N GLU A 146 15.46 2.42 6.29
CA GLU A 146 15.73 1.18 5.57
C GLU A 146 15.30 -0.05 6.39
N PHE A 147 15.65 -0.07 7.69
CA PHE A 147 15.26 -1.14 8.59
C PHE A 147 13.73 -1.27 8.72
N LEU A 148 13.03 -0.16 8.97
CA LEU A 148 11.57 -0.16 9.08
C LEU A 148 10.90 -0.63 7.78
N VAL A 149 11.32 -0.10 6.63
CA VAL A 149 10.73 -0.43 5.34
C VAL A 149 10.98 -1.91 5.00
N SER A 150 12.18 -2.42 5.29
CA SER A 150 12.48 -3.84 5.12
C SER A 150 11.60 -4.72 6.01
N ALA A 151 11.39 -4.34 7.27
CA ALA A 151 10.51 -5.07 8.18
C ALA A 151 9.05 -5.04 7.72
N PHE A 152 8.55 -3.87 7.32
CA PHE A 152 7.19 -3.72 6.80
C PHE A 152 6.96 -4.56 5.53
N LEU A 153 7.93 -4.61 4.62
CA LEU A 153 7.85 -5.42 3.41
C LEU A 153 7.77 -6.91 3.74
N ALA A 154 8.60 -7.40 4.69
CA ALA A 154 8.55 -8.79 5.13
C ALA A 154 7.20 -9.15 5.77
N ASP A 155 6.75 -8.33 6.72
CA ASP A 155 5.45 -8.48 7.38
C ASP A 155 4.28 -8.44 6.39
N ALA A 156 4.35 -7.56 5.39
CA ALA A 156 3.35 -7.45 4.33
C ALA A 156 3.33 -8.66 3.40
N ARG A 157 4.50 -9.19 3.06
CA ARG A 157 4.62 -10.41 2.25
C ARG A 157 3.97 -11.58 2.97
N ASP A 158 4.32 -11.78 4.24
CA ASP A 158 3.79 -12.90 5.04
C ASP A 158 2.28 -12.74 5.25
N PHE A 159 1.80 -11.53 5.50
CA PHE A 159 0.38 -11.23 5.64
C PHE A 159 -0.44 -11.58 4.39
N LEU A 160 0.08 -11.26 3.20
CA LEU A 160 -0.58 -11.53 1.91
C LEU A 160 -0.47 -13.00 1.51
N LYS A 161 0.70 -13.63 1.70
CA LYS A 161 0.89 -15.07 1.44
C LYS A 161 0.01 -15.93 2.34
N GLY A 162 -0.12 -15.56 3.62
CA GLY A 162 -1.05 -16.19 4.56
C GLY A 162 -2.53 -16.09 4.16
N ARG A 163 -2.86 -15.28 3.13
CA ARG A 163 -4.22 -15.11 2.59
C ARG A 163 -4.37 -15.56 1.13
N GLY A 164 -3.41 -16.35 0.64
CA GLY A 164 -3.50 -16.98 -0.68
C GLY A 164 -2.90 -16.19 -1.84
N ILE A 165 -2.32 -15.01 -1.60
CA ILE A 165 -1.57 -14.29 -2.66
C ILE A 165 -0.20 -14.93 -2.85
N THR A 166 0.18 -15.17 -4.10
CA THR A 166 1.49 -15.75 -4.44
C THR A 166 2.50 -14.65 -4.76
N LEU A 167 3.31 -14.27 -3.76
CA LEU A 167 4.40 -13.29 -3.83
C LEU A 167 5.79 -13.91 -3.69
#